data_AF-A0A6C8M4E0-F1
#
_entry.id   AF-A0A6C8M4E0-F1
#
_cell.length_a   1.000
_cell.length_b   1.000
_cell.length_c   1.000
_cell.angle_alpha   90.00
_cell.angle_beta   90.00
_cell.angle_gamma   90.00
#
_symmetry.space_group_name_H-M   'P 1'
#
loop_
_entity.id
_entity.type
_entity.pdbx_description
1 polymer ?
#
loop_
_entity_poly.entity_id
_entity_poly.type
_entity_poly.pdbx_seq_one_letter_code
_entity_poly.pdbx_strand_id
1 'polypeptide(L)'
;AVVGKLAEVVGQYVKKGDQVYFEGMLRTRKWQDQTGQDRYTTEINVGINGVMQMLGGTGDSKQQAADRQSQKPQQQPSPTQHNEPPMDFDDDTPFAPVTLPFPRHAIHAI
;
A
#
# COMPACT_ATOMS: atom_id res chain seq x y z
N ALA A 1 -3.32 16.85 4.64
CA ALA A 1 -2.34 17.89 5.03
C ALA A 1 -1.35 17.34 6.06
N VAL A 2 -0.05 17.58 5.88
CA VAL A 2 1.00 17.28 6.87
C VAL A 2 1.48 18.61 7.45
N VAL A 3 1.64 18.71 8.77
CA VAL A 3 1.99 19.97 9.45
C VAL A 3 3.14 19.81 10.44
N GLY A 4 3.77 20.93 10.82
CA GLY A 4 4.84 20.97 11.81
C GLY A 4 6.12 20.29 11.34
N LYS A 5 6.89 19.71 12.28
CA LYS A 5 8.18 19.07 12.02
C LYS A 5 8.12 17.98 10.95
N LEU A 6 7.01 17.24 10.86
CA LEU A 6 6.84 16.22 9.80
C LEU A 6 6.81 16.84 8.41
N ALA A 7 6.28 18.05 8.24
CA ALA A 7 6.30 18.73 6.94
C ALA A 7 7.72 19.10 6.51
N GLU A 8 8.60 19.46 7.45
CA GLU A 8 10.02 19.72 7.16
C GLU A 8 10.74 18.44 6.71
N VAL A 9 10.49 17.32 7.40
CA VAL A 9 11.05 16.01 7.03
C VAL A 9 10.55 15.58 5.65
N VAL A 10 9.25 15.72 5.38
CA VAL A 10 8.68 15.41 4.06
C VAL A 10 9.31 16.29 2.98
N GLY A 11 9.45 17.60 3.21
CA GLY A 11 10.05 18.51 2.24
C GLY A 11 11.53 18.23 1.95
N GLN A 12 12.29 17.72 2.92
CA GLN A 12 13.71 17.42 2.76
C GLN A 12 13.98 16.02 2.17
N TYR A 13 13.20 15.01 2.58
CA TYR A 13 13.53 13.61 2.34
C TYR A 13 12.55 12.86 1.45
N VAL A 14 11.35 13.39 1.18
CA VAL A 14 10.36 12.74 0.30
C VAL A 14 10.41 13.36 -1.08
N LYS A 15 10.68 12.53 -2.08
CA LYS A 15 10.61 12.88 -3.51
C LYS A 15 9.45 12.15 -4.17
N LYS A 16 9.04 12.67 -5.32
CA LYS A 16 8.02 12.01 -6.15
C LYS A 16 8.51 10.61 -6.52
N GLY A 17 7.72 9.59 -6.18
CA GLY A 17 8.05 8.19 -6.42
C GLY A 17 8.49 7.43 -5.16
N ASP A 18 8.80 8.14 -4.07
CA ASP A 18 9.10 7.48 -2.80
C ASP A 18 7.84 6.86 -2.21
N GLN A 19 7.97 5.61 -1.74
CA GLN A 19 6.90 4.94 -1.02
C GLN A 19 6.96 5.38 0.45
N VAL A 20 5.84 5.86 0.98
CA VAL A 20 5.75 6.42 2.33
C VAL A 20 4.42 6.02 2.94
N TYR A 21 4.45 5.53 4.18
CA TYR A 21 3.28 5.32 5.02
C TYR A 21 2.95 6.59 5.81
N PHE A 22 1.67 6.91 5.89
CA PHE A 22 1.16 8.01 6.70
C PHE A 22 -0.01 7.54 7.57
N GLU A 23 0.00 7.94 8.84
CA GLU A 23 -1.11 7.75 9.77
C GLU A 23 -1.55 9.11 10.31
N GLY A 24 -2.86 9.34 10.36
CA GLY A 24 -3.41 10.62 10.82
C GLY A 24 -4.92 10.58 10.93
N MET A 25 -5.51 11.76 11.17
CA MET A 25 -6.96 11.89 11.35
C MET A 25 -7.66 12.25 10.04
N LEU A 26 -8.80 11.63 9.76
CA LEU A 26 -9.63 11.99 8.62
C LEU A 26 -10.34 13.33 8.90
N ARG A 27 -10.21 14.30 7.97
CA ARG A 27 -10.86 15.60 8.08
C ARG A 27 -11.60 15.93 6.79
N THR A 28 -12.88 16.22 6.90
CA THR A 28 -13.69 16.74 5.80
C THR A 28 -13.85 18.25 5.94
N ARG A 29 -13.49 19.02 4.92
CA ARG A 29 -13.73 20.46 4.85
C ARG A 29 -14.73 20.78 3.75
N LYS A 30 -15.59 21.76 4.04
CA LYS A 30 -16.49 22.39 3.08
C LYS A 30 -15.83 23.65 2.54
N TRP A 31 -15.88 23.85 1.23
CA TRP A 31 -15.43 25.07 0.58
C TRP A 31 -16.34 25.37 -0.61
N GLN A 32 -16.39 26.65 -1.01
CA GLN A 32 -17.24 27.10 -2.10
C GLN A 32 -16.39 27.30 -3.35
N ASP A 33 -16.81 26.73 -4.47
CA ASP A 33 -16.13 26.96 -5.74
C ASP A 33 -16.46 28.34 -6.34
N GLN A 34 -15.78 28.70 -7.43
CA GLN A 34 -15.96 29.99 -8.11
C GLN A 34 -17.39 30.22 -8.62
N THR A 35 -18.20 29.15 -8.75
CA THR A 35 -19.60 29.20 -9.18
C THR A 35 -20.58 29.32 -8.02
N GLY A 36 -20.08 29.35 -6.77
CA GLY A 36 -20.92 29.42 -5.58
C GLY A 36 -21.43 28.05 -5.11
N GLN A 37 -20.99 26.94 -5.69
CA GLN A 37 -21.41 25.60 -5.25
C GLN A 37 -20.60 25.10 -4.06
N ASP A 38 -21.30 24.45 -3.14
CA ASP A 38 -20.70 23.78 -1.99
C ASP A 38 -19.96 22.51 -2.41
N ARG A 39 -18.68 22.42 -2.07
CA ARG A 39 -17.81 21.27 -2.33
C ARG A 39 -17.26 20.72 -1.03
N TYR A 40 -17.14 19.41 -0.96
CA TYR A 40 -16.57 18.70 0.18
C TYR A 40 -15.27 18.04 -0.24
N THR A 41 -14.25 18.13 0.61
CA THR A 41 -12.97 17.47 0.40
C THR A 41 -12.54 16.80 1.68
N THR A 42 -12.33 15.50 1.60
CA THR A 42 -11.84 14.67 2.69
C THR A 42 -10.34 14.47 2.52
N GLU A 43 -9.58 14.83 3.55
CA GLU A 43 -8.12 14.79 3.57
C GLU A 43 -7.65 14.07 4.84
N ILE A 44 -6.47 13.46 4.79
CA ILE A 44 -5.80 12.91 5.97
C ILE A 44 -4.95 14.02 6.58
N ASN A 45 -5.22 14.38 7.84
CA ASN A 45 -4.46 15.36 8.60
C ASN A 45 -3.42 14.64 9.48
N VAL A 46 -2.16 14.79 9.11
CA VAL A 46 -1.01 14.24 9.84
C VAL A 46 -0.43 15.38 10.67
N GLY A 47 -0.94 15.49 11.90
CA GLY A 47 -0.56 16.51 12.88
C GLY A 47 0.39 15.98 13.96
N ILE A 48 0.29 16.53 15.16
CA ILE A 48 1.13 16.15 16.33
C ILE A 48 1.02 14.66 16.66
N ASN A 49 -0.17 14.08 16.46
CA ASN A 49 -0.44 12.66 16.73
C ASN A 49 -0.29 11.77 15.49
N GLY A 50 0.19 12.33 14.37
CA GLY A 50 0.36 11.58 13.13
C GLY A 50 1.72 10.89 13.06
N VAL A 51 1.79 9.81 12.28
CA VAL A 51 3.02 9.05 12.04
C VAL A 51 3.35 9.08 10.56
N MET A 52 4.64 9.09 10.23
CA MET A 52 5.14 8.95 8.86
C MET A 52 6.32 8.00 8.86
N GLN A 53 6.36 7.09 7.87
CA GLN A 53 7.46 6.14 7.70
C GLN A 53 7.81 5.98 6.22
N MET A 54 9.09 6.11 5.88
CA MET A 54 9.58 5.80 4.53
C MET A 54 9.63 4.28 4.31
N LEU A 55 9.09 3.81 3.19
CA LEU A 55 8.99 2.39 2.85
C LEU A 55 9.97 1.94 1.75
N GLY A 56 10.81 2.85 1.24
CA GLY A 56 11.71 2.61 0.10
C GLY A 56 13.15 2.16 0.45
N GLY A 57 13.40 1.68 1.66
CA GLY A 57 14.75 1.34 2.15
C GLY A 57 15.04 -0.16 2.19
N THR A 58 14.90 -0.89 1.08
CA THR A 58 15.45 -2.25 1.00
C THR A 58 16.87 -2.18 0.44
N GLY A 59 17.86 -2.26 1.33
CA GLY A 59 19.19 -2.78 0.97
C GLY A 59 20.39 -1.87 1.20
N ASP A 60 20.69 -1.51 2.45
CA ASP A 60 22.10 -1.39 2.88
C ASP A 60 22.26 -1.81 4.35
N SER A 61 21.77 -3.01 4.63
CA SER A 61 22.25 -3.84 5.74
C SER A 61 22.84 -5.12 5.14
N LYS A 62 23.80 -4.92 4.23
CA LYS A 62 24.66 -5.98 3.68
C LYS A 62 26.05 -5.93 4.33
N GLN A 63 26.06 -5.87 5.65
CA GLN A 63 27.18 -6.19 6.53
C GLN A 63 26.51 -6.80 7.76
N GLN A 64 26.58 -8.09 8.05
CA GLN A 64 27.74 -8.96 8.02
C GLN A 64 27.23 -10.40 8.25
N ALA A 65 26.97 -11.14 7.18
CA ALA A 65 26.77 -12.60 7.27
C ALA A 65 28.12 -13.24 6.97
N ALA A 66 28.93 -13.38 8.02
CA ALA A 66 30.13 -14.19 7.97
C ALA A 66 29.73 -15.67 7.85
N ASP A 67 30.25 -16.28 6.79
CA ASP A 67 30.72 -17.66 6.71
C ASP A 67 29.82 -18.76 7.31
N ARG A 68 29.05 -19.40 6.43
CA ARG A 68 28.73 -20.84 6.57
C ARG A 68 28.99 -21.55 5.25
N GLN A 69 30.26 -21.90 5.10
CA GLN A 69 30.80 -23.14 4.57
C GLN A 69 29.84 -24.16 3.91
N SER A 70 30.31 -24.60 2.75
CA SER A 70 29.79 -25.54 1.76
C SER A 70 29.40 -26.93 2.29
N GLN A 71 28.39 -27.56 1.68
CA GLN A 71 28.47 -28.94 1.20
C GLN A 71 27.37 -29.30 0.18
N LYS A 72 27.76 -30.17 -0.76
CA LYS A 72 27.23 -30.47 -2.11
C LYS A 72 26.00 -31.43 -2.14
N PRO A 73 25.39 -31.68 -3.33
CA PRO A 73 24.00 -32.09 -3.52
C PRO A 73 23.79 -33.61 -3.63
N GLN A 74 22.53 -34.04 -3.52
CA GLN A 74 22.09 -35.33 -4.06
C GLN A 74 20.67 -35.23 -4.64
N GLN A 75 20.59 -35.44 -5.97
CA GLN A 75 19.37 -35.67 -6.74
C GLN A 75 19.03 -37.17 -6.71
N GLN A 76 17.74 -37.51 -6.62
CA GLN A 76 17.17 -38.58 -7.46
C GLN A 76 15.63 -38.44 -7.59
N PRO A 77 15.01 -38.80 -8.75
CA PRO A 77 13.68 -38.30 -9.13
C PRO A 77 12.53 -39.35 -9.21
N SER A 78 11.29 -38.81 -9.23
CA SER A 78 10.01 -39.34 -9.81
C SER A 78 9.14 -40.31 -8.97
N PRO A 79 7.81 -40.44 -9.22
CA PRO A 79 6.92 -39.72 -10.14
C PRO A 79 5.61 -39.16 -9.52
N THR A 80 4.94 -38.36 -10.34
CA THR A 80 3.61 -37.75 -10.27
C THR A 80 2.49 -38.68 -9.74
N GLN A 81 1.74 -38.25 -8.73
CA GLN A 81 0.35 -38.66 -8.55
C GLN A 81 -0.55 -37.42 -8.57
N HIS A 82 -1.11 -37.23 -9.76
CA HIS A 82 -2.19 -36.32 -10.06
C HIS A 82 -3.44 -36.85 -9.32
N ASN A 83 -3.93 -36.11 -8.33
CA ASN A 83 -5.24 -36.34 -7.76
C ASN A 83 -5.86 -35.00 -7.36
N GLU A 84 -5.94 -34.09 -8.32
CA GLU A 84 -6.93 -33.01 -8.26
C GLU A 84 -8.25 -33.57 -8.81
N PRO A 85 -9.37 -33.48 -8.07
CA PRO A 85 -10.67 -33.58 -8.71
C PRO A 85 -10.75 -32.51 -9.80
N PRO A 86 -11.48 -32.72 -10.92
CA PRO A 86 -11.72 -31.65 -11.87
C PRO A 86 -12.33 -30.48 -11.09
N MET A 87 -11.55 -29.42 -10.92
CA MET A 87 -12.12 -28.14 -10.55
C MET A 87 -12.92 -27.70 -11.77
N ASP A 88 -14.23 -27.94 -11.72
CA ASP A 88 -15.16 -27.29 -12.63
C ASP A 88 -15.11 -25.79 -12.33
N PHE A 89 -14.19 -25.11 -13.01
CA PHE A 89 -14.06 -23.64 -13.04
C PHE A 89 -15.23 -22.97 -13.79
N ASP A 90 -16.28 -23.72 -14.12
CA ASP A 90 -17.50 -23.24 -14.75
C ASP A 90 -18.61 -22.90 -13.74
N ASP A 91 -18.42 -23.13 -12.44
CA ASP A 91 -19.44 -22.84 -11.42
C ASP A 91 -18.92 -21.83 -10.39
N ASP A 92 -19.36 -20.58 -10.56
CA ASP A 92 -19.31 -19.51 -9.57
C ASP A 92 -17.93 -19.00 -9.12
N THR A 93 -17.25 -18.30 -10.04
CA THR A 93 -16.61 -17.04 -9.61
C THR A 93 -17.72 -16.05 -9.25
N PRO A 94 -17.92 -15.66 -7.98
CA PRO A 94 -18.87 -14.62 -7.64
C PRO A 94 -18.23 -13.27 -7.95
N PHE A 95 -17.93 -13.00 -9.22
CA PHE A 95 -17.72 -11.64 -9.66
C PHE A 95 -19.09 -10.97 -9.62
N ALA A 96 -19.40 -10.43 -8.44
CA ALA A 96 -20.57 -9.59 -8.24
C ALA A 96 -20.67 -8.56 -9.39
N PRO A 97 -21.88 -8.30 -9.91
CA PRO A 97 -22.06 -7.45 -11.08
C PRO A 97 -21.48 -6.05 -10.83
N VAL A 98 -20.61 -5.64 -11.76
CA VAL A 98 -20.01 -4.32 -11.88
C VAL A 98 -21.10 -3.28 -12.19
N THR A 99 -21.96 -2.92 -11.24
CA THR A 99 -22.90 -1.79 -11.39
C THR A 99 -23.36 -1.13 -10.09
N LEU A 100 -22.67 -1.29 -8.96
CA LEU A 100 -22.92 -0.39 -7.83
C LEU A 100 -22.16 0.93 -8.06
N PRO A 101 -22.85 2.09 -8.17
CA PRO A 101 -22.17 3.38 -8.24
C PRO A 101 -21.45 3.60 -6.91
N PHE A 102 -20.13 3.40 -6.90
CA PHE A 102 -19.32 3.79 -5.76
C PHE A 102 -19.47 5.31 -5.53
N PRO A 103 -19.77 5.78 -4.31
CA PRO A 103 -19.68 7.19 -4.01
C PRO A 103 -18.24 7.65 -4.29
N ARG A 104 -18.10 8.78 -4.99
CA ARG A 104 -16.84 9.33 -5.54
C ARG A 104 -15.78 9.77 -4.49
N HIS A 105 -15.77 9.17 -3.31
CA HIS A 105 -14.90 9.53 -2.19
C HIS A 105 -14.30 8.30 -1.49
N ALA A 106 -13.86 7.28 -2.26
CA ALA A 106 -13.01 6.23 -1.73
C ALA A 106 -11.53 6.60 -1.97
N ILE A 107 -10.90 7.25 -0.99
CA ILE A 107 -9.45 7.42 -0.96
C ILE A 107 -8.85 6.02 -0.72
N HIS A 108 -8.26 5.41 -1.74
CA HIS A 108 -7.44 4.21 -1.58
C HIS A 108 -6.03 4.65 -1.18
N ALA A 109 -5.59 4.23 0.00
CA ALA A 109 -4.18 4.20 0.38
C ALA A 109 -3.68 2.76 0.16
N ILE A 110 -2.57 2.61 -0.57
CA ILE A 110 -1.82 1.35 -0.68
C ILE A 110 -0.77 1.27 0.42
#